data_AF-A0A1Y1MSH8-F1
#
_entry.id   AF-A0A1Y1MSH8-F1
#
_cell.length_a   1.000
_cell.length_b   1.000
_cell.length_c   1.000
_cell.angle_alpha   90.00
_cell.angle_beta   90.00
_cell.angle_gamma   90.00
#
_symmetry.space_group_name_H-M   'P 1'
#
loop_
_entity.id
_entity.type
_entity.pdbx_description
1 polymer ?
#
loop_
_entity_poly.entity_id
_entity_poly.type
_entity_poly.pdbx_seq_one_letter_code
_entity_poly.pdbx_strand_id
1 'polypeptide(L)'
;VQCFQDDLIIQTCLTKSFSDFINMFARSSEYVSLFIDDNLKRGIRGKTEAEVDVVLDKAIVLIRYLLDRDMFQTYYQRHLARRLLHGKSESHDVEKQIISRMKQELGQQFTSKF
;
A
#
# COMPACT_ATOMS: atom_id res chain seq x y z
N VAL A 1 -18.02 -10.14 -7.40
CA VAL A 1 -17.11 -10.97 -8.22
C VAL A 1 -17.70 -12.36 -8.49
N GLN A 2 -19.04 -12.51 -8.52
CA GLN A 2 -19.70 -13.82 -8.62
C GLN A 2 -19.86 -14.32 -10.07
N CYS A 3 -19.67 -13.45 -11.07
CA CYS A 3 -19.88 -13.77 -12.49
C CYS A 3 -18.85 -14.77 -13.05
N PHE A 4 -17.70 -14.92 -12.39
CA PHE A 4 -16.60 -15.78 -12.82
C PHE A 4 -16.33 -16.95 -11.87
N GLN A 5 -17.21 -17.19 -10.88
CA GLN A 5 -17.15 -18.35 -9.98
C GLN A 5 -15.75 -18.62 -9.37
N ASP A 6 -15.02 -17.54 -9.04
CA ASP A 6 -13.65 -17.62 -8.52
C ASP A 6 -12.67 -18.42 -9.41
N ASP A 7 -12.89 -18.38 -10.73
CA ASP A 7 -12.04 -19.03 -11.72
C ASP A 7 -10.57 -18.59 -11.59
N LEU A 8 -9.71 -19.55 -11.28
CA LEU A 8 -8.31 -19.33 -10.97
C LEU A 8 -7.51 -18.83 -12.19
N ILE A 9 -7.89 -19.23 -13.41
CA ILE A 9 -7.25 -18.78 -14.65
C ILE A 9 -7.56 -17.30 -14.82
N ILE A 10 -8.82 -16.90 -14.66
CA ILE A 10 -9.24 -15.49 -14.75
C ILE A 10 -8.55 -14.65 -13.67
N GLN A 11 -8.48 -15.13 -12.43
CA GLN A 11 -7.77 -14.44 -11.35
C GLN A 11 -6.27 -14.26 -11.65
N THR A 12 -5.64 -15.29 -12.20
CA THR A 12 -4.21 -15.26 -12.59
C THR A 12 -3.99 -14.26 -13.73
N CYS A 13 -4.82 -14.31 -14.76
CA CYS A 13 -4.77 -13.39 -15.90
C CYS A 13 -4.99 -11.93 -15.47
N LEU A 14 -5.97 -11.68 -14.58
CA LEU A 14 -6.20 -10.35 -14.01
C LEU A 14 -4.97 -9.88 -13.24
N THR A 15 -4.45 -10.72 -12.34
CA THR A 15 -3.29 -10.36 -11.53
C THR A 15 -2.09 -9.99 -12.39
N LYS A 16 -1.80 -10.80 -13.42
CA LYS A 16 -0.73 -10.53 -14.38
C LYS A 16 -0.98 -9.24 -15.16
N SER A 17 -2.18 -9.07 -15.72
CA SER A 17 -2.49 -7.92 -16.57
C SER A 17 -2.42 -6.60 -15.79
N PHE A 18 -2.89 -6.58 -14.54
CA PHE A 18 -2.76 -5.41 -13.67
C PHE A 18 -1.32 -5.13 -13.27
N SER A 19 -0.54 -6.18 -12.97
CA SER A 19 0.90 -6.03 -12.75
C SER A 19 1.57 -5.40 -13.96
N ASP A 20 1.37 -5.95 -15.16
CA ASP A 20 1.98 -5.42 -16.39
C ASP A 20 1.58 -3.96 -16.61
N PHE A 21 0.28 -3.66 -16.58
CA PHE A 21 -0.24 -2.31 -16.78
C PHE A 21 0.28 -1.28 -15.75
N ILE A 22 0.26 -1.60 -14.46
CA ILE A 22 0.72 -0.69 -13.39
C ILE A 22 2.21 -0.39 -13.58
N ASN A 23 3.01 -1.39 -13.94
CA ASN A 23 4.46 -1.22 -14.08
C ASN A 23 4.87 -0.61 -15.43
N MET A 24 3.97 -0.44 -16.40
CA MET A 24 4.22 0.40 -17.58
C MET A 24 4.41 1.88 -17.20
N PHE A 25 3.86 2.31 -16.06
CA PHE A 25 4.08 3.66 -15.55
C PHE A 25 5.30 3.68 -14.62
N ALA A 26 6.40 4.28 -15.10
CA ALA A 26 7.68 4.33 -14.38
C ALA A 26 7.63 4.98 -12.98
N ARG A 27 6.59 5.78 -12.68
CA ARG A 27 6.42 6.42 -11.36
C ARG A 27 5.36 5.72 -10.49
N SER A 28 4.92 4.52 -10.85
CA SER A 28 3.90 3.77 -10.11
C SER A 28 4.27 3.60 -8.64
N SER A 29 5.50 3.20 -8.33
CA SER A 29 6.01 3.07 -6.96
C SER A 29 5.92 4.38 -6.16
N GLU A 30 6.21 5.53 -6.78
CA GLU A 30 6.06 6.84 -6.13
C GLU A 30 4.59 7.15 -5.84
N TYR A 31 3.71 6.94 -6.83
CA TYR A 31 2.29 7.27 -6.71
C TYR A 31 1.54 6.38 -5.74
N VAL A 32 1.88 5.09 -5.65
CA VAL A 32 1.34 4.20 -4.61
C VAL A 32 1.80 4.69 -3.23
N SER A 33 3.06 5.10 -3.08
CA SER A 33 3.54 5.68 -1.83
C SER A 33 2.81 6.99 -1.46
N LEU A 34 2.56 7.86 -2.43
CA LEU A 34 1.80 9.10 -2.25
C LEU A 34 0.34 8.84 -1.90
N PHE A 35 -0.29 7.83 -2.50
CA PHE A 35 -1.65 7.43 -2.17
C PHE A 35 -1.75 7.03 -0.69
N ILE A 36 -0.80 6.23 -0.19
CA ILE A 36 -0.78 5.84 1.22
C ILE A 36 -0.50 7.05 2.12
N ASP A 37 0.45 7.90 1.73
CA ASP A 37 0.79 9.12 2.45
C ASP A 37 -0.41 10.08 2.60
N ASP A 38 -1.20 10.28 1.54
CA ASP A 38 -2.39 11.15 1.60
C ASP A 38 -3.50 10.55 2.48
N ASN A 39 -3.70 9.23 2.44
CA ASN A 39 -4.65 8.55 3.31
C ASN A 39 -4.27 8.70 4.78
N LEU A 40 -3.00 8.49 5.12
CA LEU A 40 -2.49 8.59 6.50
C LEU A 40 -2.38 10.03 7.02
N LYS A 41 -2.38 11.03 6.12
CA LYS A 41 -2.40 12.46 6.46
C LYS A 41 -3.79 13.05 6.65
N ARG A 42 -4.81 12.49 6.01
CA ARG A 42 -6.17 13.05 6.04
C ARG A 42 -7.25 12.11 5.54
N GLY A 43 -6.94 11.20 4.61
CA GLY A 43 -7.96 10.34 3.98
C GLY A 43 -8.63 9.33 4.93
N ILE A 44 -8.10 9.13 6.14
CA ILE A 44 -8.72 8.33 7.20
C ILE A 44 -9.49 9.15 8.25
N ARG A 45 -9.47 10.48 8.17
CA ARG A 45 -10.12 11.34 9.16
C ARG A 45 -11.63 11.09 9.17
N GLY A 46 -12.17 10.82 10.36
CA GLY A 46 -13.61 10.58 10.54
C GLY A 46 -14.10 9.21 10.06
N LYS A 47 -13.20 8.32 9.61
CA LYS A 47 -13.54 6.93 9.30
C LYS A 47 -13.61 6.08 10.56
N THR A 48 -14.48 5.08 10.53
CA THR A 48 -14.50 4.00 11.52
C THR A 48 -13.29 3.08 11.35
N GLU A 49 -12.96 2.30 12.38
CA GLU A 49 -11.85 1.33 12.32
C GLU A 49 -12.00 0.35 11.14
N ALA A 50 -13.20 -0.17 10.90
CA ALA A 50 -13.48 -1.08 9.80
C ALA A 50 -13.24 -0.42 8.43
N GLU A 51 -13.58 0.85 8.26
CA GLU A 51 -13.32 1.59 7.02
C GLU A 51 -11.83 1.89 6.84
N VAL A 52 -11.10 2.13 7.93
CA VAL A 52 -9.63 2.27 7.90
C VAL A 52 -8.99 0.96 7.47
N ASP A 53 -9.41 -0.18 8.01
CA ASP A 53 -8.91 -1.49 7.61
C ASP A 53 -9.10 -1.74 6.11
N VAL A 54 -10.27 -1.41 5.56
CA VAL A 54 -10.53 -1.50 4.11
C VAL A 54 -9.57 -0.62 3.29
N VAL A 55 -9.23 0.57 3.78
CA VAL A 55 -8.25 1.45 3.10
C VAL A 55 -6.86 0.83 3.13
N LEU A 56 -6.43 0.29 4.27
CA LEU A 56 -5.12 -0.33 4.42
C LEU A 56 -5.00 -1.60 3.57
N ASP A 57 -6.04 -2.42 3.50
CA ASP A 57 -6.04 -3.63 2.68
C ASP A 57 -5.96 -3.29 1.18
N LYS A 58 -6.67 -2.23 0.74
CA LYS A 58 -6.52 -1.72 -0.63
C LYS A 58 -5.12 -1.19 -0.93
N ALA A 59 -4.48 -0.53 0.03
CA ALA A 59 -3.09 -0.11 -0.11
C ALA A 59 -2.15 -1.31 -0.29
N ILE A 60 -2.34 -2.39 0.49
CA ILE A 60 -1.57 -3.63 0.33
C ILE A 60 -1.79 -4.24 -1.05
N VAL A 61 -3.02 -4.30 -1.54
CA VAL A 61 -3.31 -4.81 -2.89
C VAL A 61 -2.54 -4.03 -3.96
N LEU A 62 -2.47 -2.70 -3.87
CA LEU A 62 -1.67 -1.90 -4.80
C LEU A 62 -0.18 -2.20 -4.71
N ILE A 63 0.35 -2.39 -3.50
CA ILE A 63 1.75 -2.74 -3.29
C ILE A 63 2.10 -4.09 -3.92
N ARG A 64 1.19 -5.08 -3.85
CA ARG A 64 1.42 -6.42 -4.45
C ARG A 64 1.67 -6.37 -5.96
N TYR A 65 1.07 -5.40 -6.65
CA TYR A 65 1.23 -5.21 -8.09
C TYR A 65 2.54 -4.50 -8.48
N LEU A 66 3.29 -3.93 -7.54
CA LEU A 66 4.55 -3.26 -7.86
C LEU A 66 5.70 -4.27 -8.05
N LEU A 67 6.40 -4.15 -9.18
CA LEU A 67 7.63 -4.90 -9.44
C LEU A 67 8.83 -4.23 -8.76
N ASP A 68 8.93 -2.90 -8.84
CA ASP A 68 10.03 -2.13 -8.24
C ASP A 68 9.74 -1.79 -6.76
N ARG A 69 9.93 -2.81 -5.91
CA ARG A 69 9.67 -2.74 -4.47
C ARG A 69 10.71 -1.89 -3.73
N ASP A 70 11.96 -1.89 -4.18
CA ASP A 70 13.04 -1.12 -3.55
C ASP A 70 12.83 0.39 -3.74
N MET A 71 12.37 0.79 -4.93
CA MET A 71 11.97 2.16 -5.19
C MET A 71 10.75 2.56 -4.33
N PHE A 72 9.73 1.70 -4.22
CA PHE A 72 8.59 1.95 -3.33
C PHE A 72 9.03 2.10 -1.87
N GLN A 73 9.92 1.23 -1.39
CA GLN A 73 10.49 1.29 -0.04
C GLN A 73 11.12 2.65 0.23
N THR A 74 11.95 3.13 -0.70
CA THR A 74 12.64 4.42 -0.62
C THR A 74 11.65 5.59 -0.52
N TYR A 75 10.62 5.61 -1.37
CA TYR A 75 9.59 6.64 -1.32
C TYR A 75 8.77 6.58 -0.04
N TYR A 76 8.36 5.38 0.39
CA TYR A 76 7.56 5.19 1.59
C TYR A 76 8.30 5.66 2.84
N GLN A 77 9.57 5.28 3.00
CA GLN A 77 10.42 5.75 4.11
C GLN A 77 10.52 7.26 4.16
N ARG A 78 10.75 7.90 3.00
CA ARG A 78 10.83 9.36 2.90
C ARG A 78 9.53 10.03 3.33
N HIS A 79 8.39 9.48 2.93
CA HIS A 79 7.07 10.01 3.30
C HIS A 79 6.76 9.77 4.78
N LEU A 80 7.00 8.57 5.30
CA LEU A 80 6.85 8.23 6.71
C LEU A 80 7.70 9.15 7.60
N ALA A 81 9.00 9.29 7.31
CA ALA A 81 9.89 10.17 8.06
C ALA A 81 9.36 11.61 8.10
N ARG A 82 8.89 12.14 6.96
CA ARG A 82 8.28 13.47 6.91
C ARG A 82 6.98 13.59 7.71
N ARG A 83 6.13 12.55 7.75
CA ARG A 83 4.91 12.57 8.55
C ARG A 83 5.24 12.57 10.04
N LEU A 84 6.17 11.72 10.47
CA LEU A 84 6.59 11.62 11.86
C LEU A 84 7.27 12.91 12.35
N LEU A 85 8.24 13.42 11.60
CA LEU A 85 8.98 14.63 11.97
C LEU A 85 8.11 15.90 12.06
N HIS A 86 7.08 16.00 11.21
CA HIS A 86 6.19 17.16 11.19
C HIS A 86 4.86 16.93 11.93
N GLY A 87 4.67 15.79 12.59
CA GLY A 87 3.41 15.46 13.28
C GLY A 87 2.19 15.47 12.35
N LYS A 88 2.34 15.00 11.11
CA LYS A 88 1.27 14.98 10.08
C LYS A 88 0.57 13.63 9.92
N SER A 89 0.88 12.66 10.77
CA SER A 89 0.13 11.40 10.81
C SER A 89 -1.19 11.61 11.54
N GLU A 90 -2.29 11.16 10.95
CA GLU A 90 -3.61 11.24 11.59
C GLU A 90 -3.73 10.31 12.80
N SER A 91 -3.07 9.15 12.76
CA SER A 91 -3.02 8.20 13.88
C SER A 91 -1.73 7.37 13.84
N HIS A 92 -1.01 7.34 14.96
CA HIS A 92 0.18 6.51 15.12
C HIS A 92 -0.12 5.01 15.12
N ASP A 93 -1.31 4.61 15.58
CA ASP A 93 -1.69 3.19 15.58
C ASP A 93 -1.95 2.70 14.16
N VAL A 94 -2.56 3.54 13.31
CA VAL A 94 -2.76 3.22 11.89
C VAL A 94 -1.41 3.13 11.14
N GLU A 95 -0.44 3.98 11.47
CA GLU A 95 0.94 3.87 10.93
C GLU A 95 1.58 2.51 11.27
N LYS A 96 1.44 2.06 12.52
CA LYS A 96 1.95 0.74 12.93
C LYS A 96 1.21 -0.39 12.20
N GLN A 97 -0.10 -0.26 12.02
CA GLN A 97 -0.91 -1.26 11.34
C GLN A 97 -0.50 -1.45 9.87
N ILE A 98 -0.29 -0.37 9.11
CA ILE A 98 0.14 -0.50 7.72
C ILE A 98 1.54 -1.09 7.61
N ILE A 99 2.46 -0.74 8.51
CA ILE A 99 3.80 -1.34 8.57
C ILE A 99 3.71 -2.84 8.88
N SER A 100 2.84 -3.23 9.82
CA SER A 100 2.60 -4.64 10.15
C SER A 100 2.09 -5.43 8.94
N ARG A 101 1.11 -4.88 8.22
CA ARG A 101 0.59 -5.49 6.98
C ARG A 101 1.66 -5.58 5.90
N MET A 102 2.47 -4.54 5.69
CA MET A 102 3.60 -4.59 4.76
C MET A 102 4.62 -5.66 5.16
N LYS A 103 4.89 -5.82 6.45
CA LYS A 103 5.80 -6.85 6.97
C LYS A 103 5.28 -8.26 6.69
N GLN A 104 3.97 -8.49 6.83
CA GLN A 104 3.35 -9.78 6.52
C GLN A 104 3.44 -10.12 5.03
N GLU A 105 3.28 -9.12 4.17
CA GLU A 105 3.20 -9.29 2.72
C GLU A 105 4.56 -9.33 2.02
N LEU A 106 5.50 -8.48 2.47
CA LEU A 106 6.81 -8.29 1.83
C LEU A 106 7.96 -8.85 2.68
N GLY A 107 7.68 -9.31 3.89
CA GLY A 107 8.66 -9.87 4.81
C GLY A 107 9.35 -8.84 5.70
N GLN A 108 10.00 -9.34 6.76
CA GLN A 108 10.65 -8.52 7.78
C GLN A 108 11.84 -7.70 7.26
N GLN A 109 12.58 -8.20 6.27
CA GLN A 109 13.73 -7.48 5.72
C GLN A 109 13.29 -6.17 5.06
N PHE A 110 12.14 -6.17 4.38
CA PHE A 110 11.57 -5.00 3.73
C PHE A 110 11.24 -3.87 4.72
N THR A 111 10.67 -4.21 5.88
CA THR A 111 10.26 -3.22 6.88
C THR A 111 11.32 -2.92 7.93
N SER A 112 12.50 -3.54 7.85
CA SER A 112 13.55 -3.44 8.88
C SER A 112 14.07 -2.03 9.13
N LYS A 113 13.85 -1.13 8.16
CA LYS A 113 14.33 0.25 8.15
C LYS A 113 13.17 1.27 8.22
N PHE A 114 11.96 0.85 8.61
CA PHE A 114 10.78 1.73 8.73
C PHE A 114 10.67 2.31 10.13
#